data_AF-A0A1S8WZ25-F1
#
_entry.id   AF-A0A1S8WZ25-F1
#
_cell.length_a   1.000
_cell.length_b   1.000
_cell.length_c   1.000
_cell.angle_alpha   90.00
_cell.angle_beta   90.00
_cell.angle_gamma   90.00
#
_symmetry.space_group_name_H-M   'P 1'
#
loop_
_entity.id
_entity.type
_entity.pdbx_description
1 polymer ?
#
loop_
_entity_poly.entity_id
_entity_poly.type
_entity_poly.pdbx_seq_one_letter_code
_entity_poly.pdbx_strand_id
1 'polypeptide(L)'
;LLKELQKFIEQERNKDFLKLYSEALDELTDGSVDVNELCNHLDQAYRKHVSTYAEPSIPDDDELFGQAYHHVVHSADAEELMRLEQSFALAVSTEVDKKNAVLKRMDEELIKNTEIGLQKLGPDIPQTITQMQGTHIRNRELVESQWNSCISELKRIQRRELRAFVMSIEERRSSSGTGCEPTTQPLICPVTDLPGTKRRIKTPKRT
;
A
#
# COMPACT_ATOMS: atom_id res chain seq x y z
N LEU A 1 32.40 50.10 -1.69
CA LEU A 1 31.04 49.62 -1.34
C LEU A 1 30.02 50.75 -1.25
N LEU A 2 30.15 51.73 -0.35
CA LEU A 2 29.13 52.80 -0.19
C LEU A 2 28.89 53.65 -1.46
N LYS A 3 29.95 54.04 -2.18
CA LYS A 3 29.82 54.80 -3.45
C LYS A 3 29.13 54.00 -4.56
N GLU A 4 29.40 52.70 -4.61
CA GLU A 4 28.81 51.82 -5.64
C GLU A 4 27.33 51.52 -5.33
N LEU A 5 27.00 51.36 -4.05
CA LEU A 5 25.62 51.24 -3.60
C LEU A 5 24.83 52.53 -3.84
N GLN A 6 25.43 53.69 -3.59
CA GLN A 6 24.80 54.99 -3.85
C GLN A 6 24.52 55.18 -5.35
N LYS A 7 25.47 54.81 -6.21
CA LYS A 7 25.29 54.83 -7.66
C LYS A 7 24.18 53.86 -8.12
N PHE A 8 24.11 52.66 -7.53
CA PHE A 8 23.02 51.72 -7.79
C PHE A 8 21.65 52.26 -7.36
N ILE A 9 21.56 52.84 -6.16
CA ILE A 9 20.31 53.44 -5.66
C ILE A 9 19.86 54.61 -6.53
N GLU A 10 20.78 55.48 -6.96
CA GLU A 10 20.46 56.59 -7.88
C GLU A 10 20.00 56.08 -9.25
N GLN A 11 20.63 55.02 -9.77
CA GLN A 11 20.23 54.39 -11.03
C GLN A 11 18.86 53.73 -10.94
N GLU A 12 18.59 52.94 -9.88
CA GLU A 12 17.30 52.30 -9.66
C GLU A 12 16.20 53.33 -9.40
N ARG A 13 16.48 54.40 -8.65
CA ARG A 13 15.53 55.50 -8.41
C ARG A 13 15.18 56.26 -9.70
N ASN A 14 16.10 56.33 -10.65
CA ASN A 14 15.89 56.99 -11.93
C ASN A 14 15.23 56.07 -12.98
N LYS A 15 15.07 54.77 -12.70
CA LYS A 15 14.28 53.88 -13.56
C LYS A 15 12.81 54.14 -13.29
N ASP A 16 12.12 54.59 -14.33
CA ASP A 16 10.67 54.80 -14.26
C ASP A 16 9.95 53.47 -14.48
N PHE A 17 9.85 52.68 -13.41
CA PHE A 17 9.17 51.39 -13.43
C PHE A 17 7.71 51.50 -13.84
N LEU A 18 7.05 52.61 -13.51
CA LEU A 18 5.65 52.85 -13.89
C LEU A 18 5.49 52.91 -15.41
N LYS A 19 6.43 53.58 -16.10
CA LYS A 19 6.46 53.63 -17.56
C LYS A 19 6.70 52.26 -18.19
N LEU A 20 7.63 51.49 -17.62
CA LEU A 20 7.91 50.12 -18.09
C LEU A 20 6.70 49.19 -17.90
N TYR A 21 5.99 49.30 -16.78
CA TYR A 21 4.78 48.52 -16.54
C TYR A 21 3.62 48.97 -17.44
N SER A 22 3.47 50.27 -17.72
CA SER A 22 2.43 50.74 -18.64
C SER A 22 2.66 50.28 -20.07
N GLU A 23 3.91 50.33 -20.56
CA GLU A 23 4.25 49.84 -21.91
C GLU A 23 3.99 48.34 -22.04
N ALA A 24 4.36 47.53 -21.04
CA ALA A 24 4.08 46.09 -21.03
C ALA A 24 2.58 45.77 -20.95
N LEU A 25 1.77 46.60 -20.27
CA LEU A 25 0.31 46.43 -20.23
C LEU A 25 -0.36 46.82 -21.55
N ASP A 26 0.13 47.85 -22.22
CA ASP A 26 -0.35 48.25 -23.54
C ASP A 26 -0.04 47.16 -24.58
N GLU A 27 1.17 46.58 -24.57
CA GLU A 27 1.56 45.45 -25.43
C GLU A 27 0.70 44.19 -25.22
N LEU A 28 0.28 43.93 -23.97
CA LEU A 28 -0.61 42.84 -23.62
C LEU A 28 -2.06 43.10 -24.08
N THR A 29 -2.49 44.36 -24.06
CA THR A 29 -3.84 44.78 -24.43
C THR A 29 -4.04 44.84 -25.94
N ASP A 30 -2.98 45.17 -26.69
CA ASP A 30 -2.96 45.18 -28.17
C ASP A 30 -2.87 43.76 -28.78
N GLY A 31 -2.71 42.73 -27.93
CA GLY A 31 -2.60 41.33 -28.36
C GLY A 31 -1.28 41.00 -29.07
N SER A 32 -0.28 41.89 -28.98
CA SER A 32 1.06 41.69 -29.54
C SER A 32 1.85 40.61 -28.80
N VAL A 33 1.44 40.26 -27.58
CA VAL A 33 2.06 39.22 -26.75
C VAL A 33 1.05 38.12 -26.50
N ASP A 34 1.42 36.87 -26.81
CA ASP A 34 0.60 35.71 -26.46
C ASP A 34 0.61 35.52 -24.94
N VAL A 35 -0.56 35.71 -24.32
CA VAL A 35 -0.78 35.52 -22.89
C VAL A 35 -0.34 34.12 -22.45
N ASN A 36 -0.52 33.11 -23.30
CA ASN A 36 -0.16 31.73 -22.96
C ASN A 36 1.37 31.54 -22.91
N GLU A 37 2.12 32.15 -23.83
CA GLU A 37 3.58 32.17 -23.79
C GLU A 37 4.11 32.94 -22.57
N LEU A 38 3.49 34.08 -22.23
CA LEU A 38 3.84 34.86 -21.04
C LEU A 38 3.60 34.05 -19.75
N CYS A 39 2.45 33.38 -19.63
CA CYS A 39 2.14 32.49 -18.51
C CYS A 39 3.16 31.36 -18.40
N ASN A 40 3.51 30.70 -19.52
CA ASN A 40 4.53 29.66 -19.52
C ASN A 40 5.91 30.19 -19.09
N HIS A 41 6.28 31.39 -19.55
CA HIS A 41 7.54 32.02 -19.16
C HIS A 41 7.57 32.36 -17.66
N LEU A 42 6.47 32.91 -17.15
CA LEU A 42 6.31 33.23 -15.73
C LEU A 42 6.38 31.97 -14.87
N ASP A 43 5.68 30.90 -15.28
CA ASP A 43 5.71 29.60 -14.61
C ASP A 43 7.13 29.01 -14.60
N GLN A 44 7.85 29.11 -15.71
CA GLN A 44 9.23 28.63 -15.80
C GLN A 44 10.18 29.45 -14.91
N ALA A 45 10.05 30.78 -14.92
CA ALA A 45 10.84 31.67 -14.07
C ALA A 45 10.55 31.44 -12.58
N TYR A 46 9.27 31.28 -12.22
CA TYR A 46 8.82 30.95 -10.88
C TYR A 46 9.36 29.60 -10.44
N ARG A 47 9.21 28.55 -11.24
CA ARG A 47 9.74 27.21 -10.94
C ARG A 47 11.26 27.22 -10.75
N LYS A 48 12.00 27.95 -11.58
CA LYS A 48 13.46 28.09 -11.44
C LYS A 48 13.83 28.82 -10.16
N HIS A 49 13.14 29.91 -9.83
CA HIS A 49 13.37 30.65 -8.60
C HIS A 49 13.04 29.81 -7.36
N VAL A 50 11.86 29.19 -7.32
CA VAL A 50 11.45 28.27 -6.26
C VAL A 50 12.44 27.11 -6.13
N SER A 51 12.85 26.47 -7.23
CA SER A 51 13.83 25.38 -7.19
C SER A 51 15.22 25.80 -6.69
N THR A 52 15.58 27.08 -6.77
CA THR A 52 16.89 27.59 -6.33
C THR A 52 16.90 27.88 -4.83
N TYR A 53 15.75 28.25 -4.26
CA TYR A 53 15.67 28.78 -2.88
C TYR A 53 14.77 27.97 -1.95
N ALA A 54 13.86 27.16 -2.47
CA ALA A 54 13.09 26.21 -1.69
C ALA A 54 13.92 24.95 -1.47
N GLU A 55 13.90 24.42 -0.25
CA GLU A 55 14.40 23.08 0.01
C GLU A 55 13.60 22.09 -0.87
N PRO A 56 14.27 21.11 -1.51
CA PRO A 56 13.57 20.07 -2.22
C PRO A 56 12.62 19.39 -1.24
N SER A 57 11.32 19.41 -1.54
CA SER A 57 10.34 18.62 -0.80
C SER A 57 10.75 17.17 -0.93
N ILE A 58 11.22 16.56 0.16
CA ILE A 58 11.44 15.11 0.21
C ILE A 58 10.04 14.52 0.06
N PRO A 59 9.73 13.83 -1.05
CA PRO A 59 8.41 13.26 -1.23
C PRO A 59 8.15 12.27 -0.09
N ASP A 60 6.92 12.30 0.42
CA ASP A 60 6.50 11.34 1.43
C ASP A 60 6.62 9.91 0.87
N ASP A 61 6.89 8.93 1.73
CA ASP A 61 7.05 7.53 1.29
C ASP A 61 5.79 7.04 0.57
N ASP A 62 4.61 7.48 1.01
CA ASP A 62 3.34 7.18 0.36
C ASP A 62 3.16 7.89 -0.99
N GLU A 63 3.70 9.10 -1.15
CA GLU A 63 3.71 9.80 -2.44
C GLU A 63 4.64 9.11 -3.44
N LEU A 64 5.83 8.70 -2.99
CA LEU A 64 6.79 7.93 -3.76
C LEU A 64 6.18 6.59 -4.22
N PHE A 65 5.53 5.86 -3.31
CA PHE A 65 4.83 4.62 -3.65
C PHE A 65 3.68 4.87 -4.64
N GLY A 66 2.89 5.94 -4.46
CA GLY A 66 1.81 6.29 -5.37
C GLY A 66 2.30 6.54 -6.80
N GLN A 67 3.42 7.26 -6.94
CA GLN A 67 4.06 7.49 -8.23
C GLN A 67 4.58 6.20 -8.85
N ALA A 68 5.31 5.37 -8.09
CA ALA A 68 5.80 4.07 -8.55
C ALA A 68 4.65 3.15 -9.00
N TYR A 69 3.57 3.08 -8.22
CA TYR A 69 2.40 2.25 -8.54
C TYR A 69 1.73 2.73 -9.83
N HIS A 70 1.46 4.03 -9.96
CA HIS A 70 0.91 4.61 -11.19
C HIS A 70 1.78 4.24 -12.40
N HIS A 71 3.10 4.35 -12.26
CA HIS A 71 4.02 4.00 -13.32
C HIS A 71 3.99 2.52 -13.72
N VAL A 72 3.95 1.61 -12.74
CA VAL A 72 3.87 0.16 -12.99
C VAL A 72 2.56 -0.21 -13.68
N VAL A 73 1.43 0.39 -13.28
CA VAL A 73 0.12 0.13 -13.88
C VAL A 73 0.08 0.54 -15.36
N HIS A 74 0.84 1.57 -15.73
CA HIS A 74 0.93 2.04 -17.11
C HIS A 74 2.17 1.50 -17.87
N SER A 75 3.00 0.66 -17.24
CA SER A 75 4.15 0.03 -17.88
C SER A 75 3.81 -1.36 -18.43
N ALA A 76 4.78 -1.99 -19.10
CA ALA A 76 4.66 -3.37 -19.53
C ALA A 76 4.60 -4.38 -18.36
N ASP A 77 4.95 -3.95 -17.15
CA ASP A 77 4.99 -4.79 -15.94
C ASP A 77 3.60 -4.93 -15.27
N ALA A 78 2.59 -4.24 -15.79
CA ALA A 78 1.22 -4.28 -15.28
C ALA A 78 0.63 -5.70 -15.26
N GLU A 79 1.00 -6.55 -16.23
CA GLU A 79 0.55 -7.95 -16.26
C GLU A 79 1.12 -8.75 -15.08
N GLU A 80 2.38 -8.52 -14.70
CA GLU A 80 3.00 -9.19 -13.58
C GLU A 80 2.38 -8.73 -12.25
N LEU A 81 2.11 -7.42 -12.11
CA LEU A 81 1.37 -6.86 -10.99
C LEU A 81 -0.01 -7.49 -10.86
N MET A 82 -0.76 -7.59 -11.96
CA MET A 82 -2.09 -8.20 -11.99
C MET A 82 -2.06 -9.68 -11.60
N ARG A 83 -1.05 -10.43 -12.06
CA ARG A 83 -0.86 -11.84 -11.69
C ARG A 83 -0.58 -12.00 -10.19
N LEU A 84 0.21 -11.09 -9.61
CA LEU A 84 0.48 -11.05 -8.18
C LEU A 84 -0.81 -10.76 -7.38
N GLU A 85 -1.58 -9.75 -7.78
CA GLU A 85 -2.86 -9.40 -7.16
C GLU A 85 -3.88 -10.54 -7.24
N GLN A 86 -3.95 -11.22 -8.40
CA GLN A 86 -4.79 -12.41 -8.56
C GLN A 86 -4.38 -13.53 -7.60
N SER A 87 -3.08 -13.79 -7.45
CA SER A 87 -2.56 -14.77 -6.49
C SER A 87 -2.98 -14.44 -5.06
N PHE A 88 -2.87 -13.17 -4.67
CA PHE A 88 -3.31 -12.70 -3.35
C PHE A 88 -4.81 -12.87 -3.13
N ALA A 89 -5.62 -12.54 -4.12
CA ALA A 89 -7.07 -12.72 -4.08
C ALA A 89 -7.45 -14.20 -3.89
N LEU A 90 -6.81 -15.11 -4.65
CA LEU A 90 -7.03 -16.55 -4.52
C LEU A 90 -6.62 -17.09 -3.14
N ALA A 91 -5.48 -16.64 -2.61
CA ALA A 91 -5.02 -17.03 -1.28
C ALA A 91 -6.02 -16.59 -0.19
N VAL A 92 -6.49 -15.34 -0.23
CA VAL A 92 -7.50 -14.84 0.73
C VAL A 92 -8.83 -15.57 0.57
N SER A 93 -9.29 -15.79 -0.67
CA SER A 93 -10.53 -16.54 -0.93
C SER A 93 -10.46 -17.93 -0.31
N THR A 94 -9.34 -18.63 -0.51
CA THR A 94 -9.12 -19.97 0.03
C THR A 94 -9.23 -19.99 1.56
N GLU A 95 -8.64 -19.02 2.26
CA GLU A 95 -8.76 -18.93 3.72
C GLU A 95 -10.17 -18.57 4.18
N VAL A 96 -10.89 -17.71 3.43
CA VAL A 96 -12.30 -17.39 3.70
C VAL A 96 -13.18 -18.63 3.51
N ASP A 97 -12.95 -19.41 2.45
CA ASP A 97 -13.71 -20.64 2.18
C ASP A 97 -13.47 -21.69 3.26
N LYS A 98 -12.22 -21.85 3.71
CA LYS A 98 -11.88 -22.69 4.87
C LYS A 98 -12.62 -22.24 6.13
N LYS A 99 -12.61 -20.94 6.45
CA LYS A 99 -13.38 -20.38 7.57
C LYS A 99 -14.86 -20.75 7.45
N ASN A 100 -15.47 -20.47 6.31
CA ASN A 100 -16.89 -20.71 6.07
C ASN A 100 -17.23 -22.21 6.20
N ALA A 101 -16.40 -23.10 5.67
CA ALA A 101 -16.59 -24.55 5.79
C ALA A 101 -16.45 -25.05 7.23
N VAL A 102 -15.58 -24.45 8.05
CA VAL A 102 -15.47 -24.77 9.48
C VAL A 102 -16.72 -24.31 10.23
N LEU A 103 -17.13 -23.06 10.05
CA LEU A 103 -18.31 -22.50 10.74
C LEU A 103 -19.59 -23.26 10.37
N LYS A 104 -19.76 -23.58 9.09
CA LYS A 104 -20.90 -24.38 8.63
C LYS A 104 -20.96 -25.75 9.31
N ARG A 105 -19.81 -26.43 9.45
CA ARG A 105 -19.75 -27.73 10.16
C ARG A 105 -20.12 -27.61 11.64
N MET A 106 -19.72 -26.52 12.30
CA MET A 106 -20.11 -26.26 13.69
C MET A 106 -21.63 -26.05 13.82
N ASP A 107 -22.21 -25.28 12.90
CA ASP A 107 -23.66 -25.04 12.87
C ASP A 107 -24.43 -26.35 12.61
N GLU A 108 -23.98 -27.16 11.65
CA GLU A 108 -24.55 -28.50 11.36
C GLU A 108 -24.45 -29.44 12.57
N GLU A 109 -23.34 -29.41 13.31
CA GLU A 109 -23.15 -30.21 14.52
C GLU A 109 -24.12 -29.77 15.64
N LEU A 110 -24.30 -28.46 15.84
CA LEU A 110 -25.27 -27.96 16.80
C LEU A 110 -26.69 -28.40 16.46
N ILE A 111 -27.09 -28.28 15.19
CA ILE A 111 -28.43 -28.69 14.72
C ILE A 111 -28.65 -30.17 15.03
N LYS A 112 -27.70 -31.02 14.64
CA LYS A 112 -27.76 -32.46 14.89
C LYS A 112 -27.86 -32.79 16.38
N ASN A 113 -27.03 -32.15 17.21
CA ASN A 113 -27.03 -32.40 18.65
C ASN A 113 -28.32 -31.90 19.32
N THR A 114 -28.89 -30.79 18.82
CA THR A 114 -30.18 -30.26 19.29
C THR A 114 -31.30 -31.24 18.96
N GLU A 115 -31.34 -31.76 17.73
CA GLU A 115 -32.33 -32.75 17.29
C GLU A 115 -32.27 -34.03 18.14
N ILE A 116 -31.07 -34.57 18.38
CA ILE A 116 -30.87 -35.72 19.27
C ILE A 116 -31.32 -35.40 20.71
N GLY A 117 -31.07 -34.18 21.18
CA GLY A 117 -31.54 -33.71 22.49
C GLY A 117 -33.06 -33.71 22.60
N LEU A 118 -33.75 -33.20 21.57
CA LEU A 118 -35.22 -33.12 21.51
C LEU A 118 -35.89 -34.49 21.41
N GLN A 119 -35.24 -35.47 20.78
CA GLN A 119 -35.77 -36.84 20.68
C GLN A 119 -35.72 -37.60 22.01
N LYS A 120 -34.88 -37.18 22.95
CA LYS A 120 -34.87 -37.75 24.31
C LYS A 120 -36.12 -37.27 25.05
N LEU A 121 -36.66 -38.09 25.95
CA LEU A 121 -37.70 -37.65 26.89
C LEU A 121 -37.07 -37.53 28.28
N GLY A 122 -36.99 -36.30 28.80
CA GLY A 122 -36.37 -36.01 30.09
C GLY A 122 -36.64 -34.57 30.54
N PRO A 123 -36.77 -34.32 31.86
CA PRO A 123 -37.11 -33.00 32.38
C PRO A 123 -36.01 -31.95 32.17
N ASP A 124 -34.74 -32.37 32.09
CA ASP A 124 -33.57 -31.47 32.00
C ASP A 124 -33.17 -31.10 30.57
N ILE A 125 -33.92 -31.56 29.56
CA ILE A 125 -33.60 -31.38 28.14
C ILE A 125 -33.54 -29.89 27.75
N PRO A 126 -34.51 -29.04 28.12
CA PRO A 126 -34.46 -27.62 27.76
C PRO A 126 -33.20 -26.93 28.28
N GLN A 127 -32.81 -27.20 29.53
CA GLN A 127 -31.61 -26.63 30.14
C GLN A 127 -30.33 -27.12 29.44
N THR A 128 -30.29 -28.41 29.09
CA THR A 128 -29.16 -29.02 28.37
C THR A 128 -28.99 -28.39 26.98
N ILE A 129 -30.08 -28.19 26.24
CA ILE A 129 -30.06 -27.54 24.92
C ILE A 129 -29.59 -26.09 25.03
N THR A 130 -30.10 -25.32 26.00
CA THR A 130 -29.65 -23.94 26.23
C THR A 130 -28.16 -23.88 26.57
N GLN A 131 -27.65 -24.79 27.40
CA GLN A 131 -26.23 -24.85 27.73
C GLN A 131 -25.37 -25.17 26.50
N MET A 132 -25.83 -26.11 25.67
CA MET A 132 -25.16 -26.47 24.42
C MET A 132 -25.13 -25.30 23.43
N GLN A 133 -26.24 -24.59 23.25
CA GLN A 133 -26.31 -23.38 22.43
C GLN A 133 -25.36 -22.29 22.94
N GLY A 134 -25.33 -22.05 24.26
CA GLY A 134 -24.41 -21.08 24.86
C GLY A 134 -22.94 -21.46 24.67
N THR A 135 -22.61 -22.75 24.68
CA THR A 135 -21.26 -23.24 24.41
C THR A 135 -20.90 -23.11 22.93
N HIS A 136 -21.84 -23.43 22.04
CA HIS A 136 -21.66 -23.27 20.60
C HIS A 136 -21.37 -21.81 20.22
N ILE A 137 -22.16 -20.85 20.72
CA ILE A 137 -21.95 -19.42 20.43
C ILE A 137 -20.53 -19.00 20.83
N ARG A 138 -20.11 -19.29 22.06
CA ARG A 138 -18.75 -18.95 22.52
C ARG A 138 -17.65 -19.58 21.67
N ASN A 139 -17.79 -20.86 21.33
CA ASN A 139 -16.82 -21.56 20.51
C ASN A 139 -16.76 -21.00 19.09
N ARG A 140 -17.93 -20.68 18.50
CA ARG A 140 -18.05 -20.10 17.16
C ARG A 140 -17.40 -18.73 17.10
N GLU A 141 -17.68 -17.86 18.08
CA GLU A 141 -17.06 -16.54 18.20
C GLU A 141 -15.54 -16.63 18.33
N LEU A 142 -15.03 -17.55 19.15
CA LEU A 142 -13.60 -17.78 19.29
C LEU A 142 -12.96 -18.19 17.96
N VAL A 143 -13.51 -19.20 17.29
CA VAL A 143 -13.02 -19.70 16.00
C VAL A 143 -13.08 -18.59 14.94
N GLU A 144 -14.18 -17.85 14.86
CA GLU A 144 -14.35 -16.75 13.93
C GLU A 144 -13.32 -15.63 14.17
N SER A 145 -13.05 -15.28 15.44
CA SER A 145 -12.03 -14.29 15.79
C SER A 145 -10.63 -14.71 15.34
N GLN A 146 -10.27 -15.99 15.52
CA GLN A 146 -8.98 -16.54 15.12
C GLN A 146 -8.81 -16.49 13.59
N TRP A 147 -9.84 -16.90 12.84
CA TRP A 147 -9.82 -16.81 11.39
C TRP A 147 -9.75 -15.37 10.89
N ASN A 148 -10.51 -14.46 11.48
CA ASN A 148 -10.48 -13.04 11.12
C ASN A 148 -9.08 -12.44 11.39
N SER A 149 -8.41 -12.83 12.47
CA SER A 149 -7.03 -12.45 12.75
C SER A 149 -6.06 -13.01 11.70
N CYS A 150 -6.17 -14.29 11.37
CA CYS A 150 -5.33 -14.94 10.36
C CYS A 150 -5.47 -14.28 8.97
N ILE A 151 -6.70 -14.05 8.52
CA ILE A 151 -7.00 -13.39 7.25
C ILE A 151 -6.49 -11.94 7.24
N SER A 152 -6.62 -11.23 8.37
CA SER A 152 -6.12 -9.85 8.49
C SER A 152 -4.61 -9.79 8.39
N GLU A 153 -3.92 -10.74 9.03
CA GLU A 153 -2.46 -10.85 8.96
C GLU A 153 -1.99 -11.22 7.55
N LEU A 154 -2.66 -12.16 6.89
CA LEU A 154 -2.42 -12.50 5.48
C LEU A 154 -2.53 -11.26 4.59
N LYS A 155 -3.64 -10.52 4.68
CA LYS A 155 -3.83 -9.26 3.92
C LYS A 155 -2.75 -8.23 4.22
N ARG A 156 -2.27 -8.15 5.46
CA ARG A 156 -1.19 -7.24 5.87
C ARG A 156 0.15 -7.63 5.27
N ILE A 157 0.45 -8.93 5.19
CA ILE A 157 1.63 -9.44 4.49
C ILE A 157 1.53 -9.09 3.00
N GLN A 158 0.41 -9.42 2.36
CA GLN A 158 0.18 -9.14 0.93
C GLN A 158 0.31 -7.66 0.57
N ARG A 159 -0.20 -6.72 1.39
CA ARG A 159 0.00 -5.29 1.17
C ARG A 159 1.48 -4.87 1.20
N ARG A 160 2.28 -5.47 2.09
CA ARG A 160 3.72 -5.20 2.16
C ARG A 160 4.46 -5.79 0.98
N GLU A 161 4.11 -7.00 0.57
CA GLU A 161 4.69 -7.66 -0.61
C GLU A 161 4.35 -6.91 -1.89
N LEU A 162 3.10 -6.45 -2.05
CA LEU A 162 2.69 -5.59 -3.17
C LEU A 162 3.54 -4.31 -3.23
N ARG A 163 3.69 -3.63 -2.09
CA ARG A 163 4.51 -2.41 -1.99
C ARG A 163 5.96 -2.70 -2.37
N ALA A 164 6.55 -3.74 -1.79
CA ALA A 164 7.94 -4.13 -2.08
C ALA A 164 8.14 -4.49 -3.56
N PHE A 165 7.19 -5.21 -4.16
CA PHE A 165 7.21 -5.56 -5.57
C PHE A 165 7.20 -4.32 -6.47
N VAL A 166 6.26 -3.40 -6.25
CA VAL A 166 6.14 -2.15 -7.01
C VAL A 166 7.42 -1.31 -6.90
N MET A 167 7.94 -1.14 -5.69
CA MET A 167 9.17 -0.39 -5.45
C MET A 167 10.39 -1.06 -6.12
N SER A 168 10.45 -2.39 -6.17
CA SER A 168 11.55 -3.12 -6.83
C SER A 168 11.54 -2.95 -8.36
N ILE A 169 10.37 -2.81 -8.98
CA ILE A 169 10.26 -2.50 -10.41
C ILE A 169 10.76 -1.07 -10.67
N GLU A 170 10.35 -0.12 -9.83
CA GLU A 170 10.78 1.27 -9.96
C GLU A 170 12.30 1.42 -9.78
N GLU A 171 12.89 0.67 -8.85
CA GLU A 171 14.34 0.62 -8.64
C GLU A 171 15.08 0.03 -9.85
N ARG A 172 14.57 -1.08 -10.42
CA ARG A 172 15.11 -1.69 -11.66
C ARG A 172 15.06 -0.71 -12.84
N ARG A 173 14.00 0.08 -12.91
CA ARG A 173 13.82 1.09 -13.96
C ARG A 173 14.72 2.30 -13.77
N SER A 174 14.88 2.76 -12.53
CA SER A 174 15.78 3.86 -12.18
C SER A 174 17.24 3.49 -12.44
N SER A 175 17.62 2.24 -12.14
CA SER A 175 18.96 1.69 -12.38
C SER A 175 19.26 1.42 -13.85
N SER A 176 18.27 1.05 -14.68
CA SER A 176 18.48 0.87 -16.12
C SER A 176 18.65 2.18 -16.89
N GLY A 177 18.28 3.33 -16.30
CA GLY A 177 18.55 4.67 -16.83
C GLY A 177 19.98 5.18 -16.59
N THR A 178 20.74 4.55 -15.68
CA THR A 178 22.16 4.83 -15.44
C THR A 178 22.97 3.60 -15.78
N GLY A 179 23.57 3.57 -16.97
CA GLY A 179 24.50 2.51 -17.36
C GLY A 179 25.71 2.44 -16.42
N CYS A 180 25.63 1.55 -15.43
CA CYS A 180 26.76 0.93 -14.75
C CYS A 180 26.30 -0.43 -14.24
N GLU A 181 26.59 -1.48 -15.01
CA GLU A 181 26.57 -2.84 -14.47
C GLU A 181 27.60 -2.97 -13.36
N PRO A 182 27.25 -3.72 -12.31
CA PRO A 182 28.03 -4.92 -12.06
C PRO A 182 27.14 -6.16 -12.00
N THR A 183 27.48 -7.11 -12.87
CA THR A 183 27.08 -8.51 -12.79
C THR A 183 27.24 -9.03 -11.37
N THR A 184 26.14 -9.42 -10.72
CA THR A 184 26.08 -10.57 -9.81
C THR A 184 24.64 -11.09 -9.82
N GLN A 185 24.47 -12.29 -10.35
CA GLN A 185 23.19 -12.98 -10.52
C GLN A 185 22.49 -13.19 -9.17
N PRO A 186 21.16 -12.99 -9.05
CA PRO A 186 20.42 -13.51 -7.91
C PRO A 186 20.23 -15.02 -8.10
N LEU A 187 20.84 -15.79 -7.19
CA LEU A 187 20.55 -17.19 -6.98
C LEU A 187 19.06 -17.35 -6.66
N ILE A 188 18.34 -18.02 -7.57
CA ILE A 188 17.04 -18.61 -7.25
C ILE A 188 17.33 -19.75 -6.27
N CYS A 189 17.08 -19.51 -4.98
CA CYS A 189 17.03 -20.60 -4.00
C CYS A 189 15.67 -21.31 -4.16
N PRO A 190 15.63 -22.60 -4.56
CA PRO A 190 14.41 -23.37 -4.41
C PRO A 190 14.14 -23.55 -2.91
N VAL A 191 12.89 -23.39 -2.51
CA VAL A 191 12.42 -23.70 -1.16
C VAL A 191 12.57 -25.22 -0.97
N THR A 192 13.69 -25.64 -0.39
CA THR A 192 13.82 -26.97 0.20
C THR A 192 13.24 -26.94 1.60
N ASP A 193 12.45 -27.97 1.89
CA ASP A 193 11.90 -28.33 3.20
C ASP A 193 12.88 -28.06 4.35
N LEU A 194 12.42 -27.31 5.33
CA LEU A 194 13.12 -27.16 6.60
C LEU A 194 12.70 -28.28 7.56
N PRO A 195 13.65 -29.10 8.05
CA PRO A 195 13.37 -30.17 8.98
C PRO A 195 13.42 -29.68 10.43
N GLY A 196 12.48 -30.16 11.26
CA GLY A 196 12.77 -30.39 12.67
C GLY A 196 11.83 -29.75 13.70
N THR A 197 10.72 -30.43 13.98
CA THR A 197 10.22 -30.56 15.37
C THR A 197 9.74 -31.99 15.61
N LYS A 198 10.69 -32.93 15.75
CA LYS A 198 10.42 -34.21 16.43
C LYS A 198 10.49 -33.96 17.94
N ARG A 199 9.35 -33.60 18.56
CA ARG A 199 9.20 -33.76 20.01
C ARG A 199 8.87 -35.24 20.28
N ARG A 200 9.90 -35.98 20.68
CA ARG A 200 9.79 -37.33 21.24
C ARG A 200 9.10 -37.23 22.60
N ILE A 201 7.83 -37.62 22.67
CA ILE A 201 7.13 -37.87 23.94
C ILE A 201 7.73 -39.15 24.53
N LYS A 202 8.42 -39.05 25.66
CA LYS A 202 8.81 -40.21 26.48
C LYS A 202 7.58 -40.63 27.29
N THR A 203 7.08 -41.84 27.05
CA THR A 203 6.15 -42.52 27.96
C THR A 203 6.91 -43.00 29.20
N PRO A 204 6.35 -42.85 30.42
CA PRO A 204 6.93 -43.46 31.60
C PRO A 204 6.57 -44.96 31.64
N LYS A 205 7.56 -45.79 31.99
CA LYS A 205 7.37 -47.21 32.30
C LYS A 205 6.57 -47.33 33.60
N ARG A 206 5.50 -48.11 33.57
CA ARG A 206 4.83 -48.62 34.76
C ARG A 206 5.45 -49.98 35.07
N THR A 207 6.27 -50.03 36.11
CA THR A 207 6.50 -51.25 36.91
C THR A 207 5.26 -51.57 37.70
#